data_AF-A0A976HGE3-F1
#
_entry.id   AF-A0A976HGE3-F1
#
_cell.length_a   1.000
_cell.length_b   1.000
_cell.length_c   1.000
_cell.angle_alpha   90.00
_cell.angle_beta   90.00
_cell.angle_gamma   90.00
#
_symmetry.space_group_name_H-M   'P 1'
#
loop_
_entity.id
_entity.type
_entity.pdbx_description
1 polymer ?
#
loop_
_entity_poly.entity_id
_entity_poly.type
_entity_poly.pdbx_seq_one_letter_code
_entity_poly.pdbx_strand_id
1 'polypeptide(L)'
;MTILSRREAIAAGIALPFAATLLPRPALAQETMLGSGFAPWNRFKLGGFEVTTLLAGTRSGDKPQETFGTNASAEDFAALSAANFIPADMTQNFFTPTVVNTGAEIVLFDTGLAAEGTLAALTAAGMTADMVDVVVLTHMHGDHIGGLMGADGVTPTFANARYVTGSVEHNNWSTAGNEGFDKNVKPLNDK
;
A
#
# COMPACT_ATOMS: atom_id res chain seq x y z
N MET A 1 -57.07 38.71 -30.09
CA MET A 1 -57.31 39.21 -28.72
C MET A 1 -58.02 38.08 -27.97
N THR A 2 -57.27 37.16 -27.37
CA THR A 2 -57.84 36.03 -26.62
C THR A 2 -58.09 36.48 -25.19
N ILE A 3 -59.37 36.54 -24.82
CA ILE A 3 -59.82 36.97 -23.49
C ILE A 3 -59.85 35.72 -22.61
N LEU A 4 -58.87 35.59 -21.71
CA LEU A 4 -58.89 34.58 -20.65
C LEU A 4 -60.08 34.88 -19.72
N SER A 5 -60.95 33.90 -19.53
CA SER A 5 -62.10 34.01 -18.64
C SER A 5 -61.69 33.82 -17.18
N ARG A 6 -62.46 34.41 -16.25
CA ARG A 6 -62.24 34.28 -14.80
C ARG A 6 -62.20 32.82 -14.31
N ARG A 7 -62.80 31.86 -15.04
CA ARG A 7 -62.76 30.43 -14.70
C ARG A 7 -61.42 29.78 -15.05
N GLU A 8 -60.77 30.23 -16.13
CA GLU A 8 -59.45 29.72 -16.53
C GLU A 8 -58.34 30.23 -15.62
N ALA A 9 -58.48 31.45 -15.07
CA ALA A 9 -57.55 31.99 -14.09
C ALA A 9 -57.56 31.23 -12.75
N ILE A 10 -58.72 30.71 -12.31
CA ILE A 10 -58.84 29.92 -11.08
C ILE A 10 -58.26 28.51 -11.27
N ALA A 11 -58.44 27.90 -12.46
CA ALA A 11 -57.84 26.60 -12.76
C ALA A 11 -56.30 26.64 -12.75
N ALA A 12 -55.69 27.75 -13.20
CA ALA A 12 -54.24 27.93 -13.16
C ALA A 12 -53.67 28.10 -11.74
N GLY A 13 -54.47 28.64 -10.79
CA GLY A 13 -54.06 28.85 -9.40
C GLY A 13 -53.96 27.57 -8.56
N ILE A 14 -54.73 26.52 -8.90
CA ILE A 14 -54.80 25.27 -8.13
C ILE A 14 -53.66 24.30 -8.51
N ALA A 15 -53.03 24.47 -9.67
CA ALA A 15 -51.94 23.59 -10.13
C ALA A 15 -50.54 23.97 -9.60
N LEU A 16 -50.36 25.22 -9.13
CA LEU A 16 -49.06 25.72 -8.67
C LEU A 16 -48.48 25.00 -7.43
N PRO A 17 -49.26 24.57 -6.42
CA PRO A 17 -48.71 23.83 -5.28
C PRO A 17 -48.21 22.43 -5.67
N PHE A 18 -48.75 21.84 -6.73
CA PHE A 18 -48.40 20.49 -7.20
C PHE A 18 -47.19 20.46 -8.15
N ALA A 19 -46.81 21.60 -8.75
CA ALA A 19 -45.60 21.68 -9.57
C ALA A 19 -44.31 21.71 -8.72
N ALA A 20 -44.37 22.26 -7.50
CA ALA A 20 -43.21 22.33 -6.60
C ALA A 20 -42.81 20.98 -5.99
N THR A 21 -43.71 19.98 -5.97
CA THR A 21 -43.40 18.62 -5.50
C THR A 21 -42.74 17.74 -6.57
N LEU A 22 -42.65 18.21 -7.82
CA LEU A 22 -42.06 17.48 -8.95
C LEU A 22 -40.65 17.97 -9.32
N LEU A 23 -40.13 19.00 -8.65
CA LEU A 23 -38.73 19.37 -8.80
C LEU A 23 -37.86 18.33 -8.09
N PRO A 24 -36.94 17.65 -8.79
CA PRO A 24 -36.01 16.73 -8.14
C PRO A 24 -35.20 17.51 -7.10
N ARG A 25 -35.37 17.17 -5.83
CA ARG A 25 -34.44 17.62 -4.80
C ARG A 25 -33.08 17.01 -5.13
N PRO A 26 -31.99 17.80 -5.12
CA PRO A 26 -30.67 17.20 -5.19
C PRO A 26 -30.56 16.22 -4.03
N ALA A 27 -30.41 14.94 -4.36
CA ALA A 27 -30.03 13.94 -3.38
C ALA A 27 -28.61 14.31 -2.93
N LEU A 28 -28.50 14.97 -1.79
CA LEU A 28 -27.22 15.11 -1.13
C LEU A 28 -26.85 13.72 -0.66
N ALA A 29 -25.84 13.12 -1.27
CA ALA A 29 -25.29 11.84 -0.84
C ALA A 29 -24.93 11.98 0.64
N GLN A 30 -25.68 11.29 1.49
CA GLN A 30 -25.41 11.23 2.92
C GLN A 30 -24.31 10.18 3.09
N GLU A 31 -23.06 10.60 2.90
CA GLU A 31 -21.88 9.79 3.13
C GLU A 31 -21.87 9.29 4.58
N THR A 32 -21.60 8.00 4.76
CA THR A 32 -21.51 7.41 6.10
C THR A 32 -20.22 7.87 6.76
N MET A 33 -20.27 8.19 8.06
CA MET A 33 -19.10 8.57 8.83
C MET A 33 -18.04 7.45 8.77
N LEU A 34 -16.90 7.69 8.12
CA LEU A 34 -15.85 6.69 7.86
C LEU A 34 -14.93 6.42 9.07
N GLY A 35 -15.01 7.21 10.15
CA GLY A 35 -14.16 7.06 11.33
C GLY A 35 -12.71 7.56 11.11
N SER A 36 -11.80 7.15 11.99
CA SER A 36 -10.38 7.50 11.91
C SER A 36 -9.63 6.60 10.91
N GLY A 37 -8.79 7.19 10.07
CA GLY A 37 -7.87 6.47 9.19
C GLY A 37 -6.41 6.74 9.55
N PHE A 38 -5.51 5.90 9.05
CA PHE A 38 -4.06 6.13 9.09
C PHE A 38 -3.53 6.20 7.66
N ALA A 39 -2.53 7.05 7.42
CA ALA A 39 -1.80 7.03 6.17
C ALA A 39 -0.87 5.80 6.17
N PRO A 40 -0.89 4.93 5.14
CA PRO A 40 0.01 3.78 5.04
C PRO A 40 1.41 4.23 4.58
N TRP A 41 1.84 5.44 4.98
CA TRP A 41 3.14 5.99 4.67
C TRP A 41 3.52 7.09 5.67
N ASN A 42 4.82 7.35 5.78
CA ASN A 42 5.37 8.49 6.51
C ASN A 42 6.48 9.12 5.67
N ARG A 43 6.49 10.45 5.56
CA ARG A 43 7.39 11.20 4.68
C ARG A 43 8.14 12.28 5.44
N PHE A 44 9.44 12.37 5.17
CA PHE A 44 10.32 13.34 5.80
C PHE A 44 11.51 13.69 4.91
N LYS A 45 12.21 14.78 5.25
CA LYS A 45 13.44 15.19 4.55
C LYS A 45 14.68 14.63 5.24
N LEU A 46 15.68 14.26 4.45
CA LEU A 46 17.01 13.90 4.90
C LEU A 46 18.04 14.63 4.02
N GLY A 47 18.56 15.76 4.51
CA GLY A 47 19.40 16.64 3.71
C GLY A 47 18.67 17.12 2.44
N GLY A 48 19.24 16.84 1.28
CA GLY A 48 18.63 17.16 -0.02
C GLY A 48 17.58 16.15 -0.51
N PHE A 49 17.35 15.06 0.23
CA PHE A 49 16.45 13.99 -0.19
C PHE A 49 15.09 14.07 0.52
N GLU A 50 14.09 13.50 -0.12
CA GLU A 50 12.79 13.19 0.49
C GLU A 50 12.66 11.67 0.63
N VAL A 51 12.38 11.21 1.85
CA VAL A 51 12.26 9.78 2.19
C VAL A 51 10.80 9.50 2.52
N THR A 52 10.22 8.47 1.91
CA THR A 52 8.87 7.99 2.19
C THR A 52 8.91 6.50 2.55
N THR A 53 8.63 6.16 3.80
CA THR A 53 8.43 4.76 4.21
C THR A 53 6.98 4.37 3.90
N LEU A 54 6.77 3.23 3.25
CA LEU A 54 5.46 2.70 2.88
C LEU A 54 5.10 1.56 3.83
N LEU A 55 3.88 1.49 4.35
CA LEU A 55 3.38 0.31 5.04
C LEU A 55 2.67 -0.59 4.03
N ALA A 56 3.41 -1.51 3.41
CA ALA A 56 2.92 -2.38 2.34
C ALA A 56 2.13 -3.59 2.86
N GLY A 57 2.24 -3.93 4.14
CA GLY A 57 1.50 -5.03 4.73
C GLY A 57 1.85 -5.26 6.19
N THR A 58 1.02 -6.05 6.85
CA THR A 58 1.26 -6.49 8.23
C THR A 58 0.93 -7.97 8.36
N ARG A 59 1.62 -8.68 9.25
CA ARG A 59 1.38 -10.09 9.53
C ARG A 59 1.53 -10.40 11.02
N SER A 60 0.47 -10.92 11.62
CA SER A 60 0.54 -11.51 12.95
C SER A 60 1.15 -12.91 12.90
N GLY A 61 1.88 -13.30 13.93
CA GLY A 61 2.39 -14.67 14.10
C GLY A 61 2.26 -15.11 15.55
N ASP A 62 2.15 -16.41 15.78
CA ASP A 62 2.16 -17.01 17.09
C ASP A 62 3.59 -17.44 17.49
N LYS A 63 3.76 -17.81 18.77
CA LYS A 63 4.99 -18.41 19.32
C LYS A 63 6.28 -17.66 18.96
N PRO A 64 6.37 -16.34 19.24
CA PRO A 64 7.54 -15.53 18.89
C PRO A 64 8.88 -16.12 19.31
N GLN A 65 8.94 -16.77 20.48
CA GLN A 65 10.20 -17.26 21.03
C GLN A 65 10.88 -18.29 20.12
N GLU A 66 10.11 -19.09 19.37
CA GLU A 66 10.65 -20.07 18.42
C GLU A 66 11.41 -19.42 17.25
N THR A 67 11.24 -18.11 17.05
CA THR A 67 11.95 -17.32 16.02
C THR A 67 12.91 -16.29 16.62
N PHE A 68 12.46 -15.48 17.58
CA PHE A 68 13.17 -14.29 18.06
C PHE A 68 13.94 -14.50 19.37
N GLY A 69 13.77 -15.64 20.04
CA GLY A 69 14.33 -15.92 21.36
C GLY A 69 14.87 -17.34 21.50
N THR A 70 15.35 -17.94 20.40
CA THR A 70 15.75 -19.36 20.33
C THR A 70 16.90 -19.73 21.27
N ASN A 71 17.65 -18.75 21.74
CA ASN A 71 18.75 -18.88 22.68
C ASN A 71 18.44 -18.36 24.10
N ALA A 72 17.20 -17.94 24.38
CA ALA A 72 16.77 -17.44 25.68
C ALA A 72 15.92 -18.48 26.42
N SER A 73 15.93 -18.45 27.75
CA SER A 73 14.98 -19.22 28.55
C SER A 73 13.55 -18.68 28.36
N ALA A 74 12.54 -19.52 28.54
CA ALA A 74 11.13 -19.08 28.48
C ALA A 74 10.81 -18.01 29.54
N GLU A 75 11.46 -18.09 30.70
CA GLU A 75 11.32 -17.11 31.78
C GLU A 75 11.87 -15.74 31.36
N ASP A 76 13.10 -15.70 30.84
CA ASP A 76 13.73 -14.45 30.41
C ASP A 76 12.96 -13.81 29.25
N PHE A 77 12.49 -14.62 28.29
CA PHE A 77 11.70 -14.15 27.15
C PHE A 77 10.39 -13.51 27.64
N ALA A 78 9.64 -14.20 28.50
CA ALA A 78 8.38 -13.69 29.04
C ALA A 78 8.58 -12.44 29.90
N ALA A 79 9.61 -12.41 30.74
CA ALA A 79 9.92 -11.26 31.59
C ALA A 79 10.28 -10.01 30.76
N LEU A 80 11.11 -10.16 29.73
CA LEU A 80 11.48 -9.06 28.84
C LEU A 80 10.30 -8.56 28.01
N SER A 81 9.47 -9.47 27.49
CA SER A 81 8.23 -9.15 26.78
C SER A 81 7.29 -8.32 27.67
N ALA A 82 7.03 -8.77 28.91
CA ALA A 82 6.19 -8.07 29.86
C ALA A 82 6.74 -6.68 30.23
N ALA A 83 8.06 -6.57 30.44
CA ALA A 83 8.71 -5.30 30.75
C ALA A 83 8.59 -4.24 29.64
N ASN A 84 8.34 -4.66 28.40
CA ASN A 84 8.20 -3.79 27.24
C ASN A 84 6.76 -3.69 26.71
N PHE A 85 5.77 -4.22 27.45
CA PHE A 85 4.37 -4.25 27.04
C PHE A 85 4.13 -4.98 25.71
N ILE A 86 4.97 -5.98 25.40
CA ILE A 86 4.86 -6.81 24.20
C ILE A 86 4.30 -8.18 24.61
N PRO A 87 3.27 -8.71 23.94
CA PRO A 87 2.80 -10.09 24.19
C PRO A 87 3.91 -11.12 23.95
N ALA A 88 4.06 -12.08 24.86
CA ALA A 88 5.06 -13.15 24.74
C ALA A 88 4.60 -14.31 23.83
N ASP A 89 3.34 -14.29 23.38
CA ASP A 89 2.69 -15.35 22.60
C ASP A 89 2.32 -14.93 21.18
N MET A 90 2.46 -13.64 20.85
CA MET A 90 2.08 -13.07 19.56
C MET A 90 3.09 -12.04 19.08
N THR A 91 3.32 -12.02 17.77
CA THR A 91 4.05 -10.95 17.07
C THR A 91 3.17 -10.18 16.13
N GLN A 92 3.58 -8.95 15.84
CA GLN A 92 3.06 -8.15 14.75
C GLN A 92 4.23 -7.68 13.89
N ASN A 93 4.33 -8.22 12.68
CA ASN A 93 5.32 -7.80 11.69
C ASN A 93 4.74 -6.72 10.78
N PHE A 94 5.60 -5.80 10.35
CA PHE A 94 5.28 -4.70 9.45
C PHE A 94 6.28 -4.73 8.29
N PHE A 95 5.78 -4.69 7.06
CA PHE A 95 6.62 -4.75 5.86
C PHE A 95 6.70 -3.35 5.26
N THR A 96 7.90 -2.76 5.33
CA THR A 96 8.08 -1.33 5.06
C THR A 96 9.06 -1.00 3.94
N PRO A 97 8.71 -1.22 2.66
CA PRO A 97 9.44 -0.67 1.54
C PRO A 97 9.65 0.84 1.68
N THR A 98 10.78 1.35 1.22
CA THR A 98 11.13 2.77 1.40
C THR A 98 11.49 3.42 0.09
N VAL A 99 10.83 4.52 -0.24
CA VAL A 99 11.15 5.35 -1.40
C VAL A 99 12.07 6.49 -0.98
N VAL A 100 13.12 6.73 -1.76
CA VAL A 100 14.01 7.89 -1.64
C VAL A 100 13.94 8.66 -2.95
N ASN A 101 13.39 9.87 -2.87
CA ASN A 101 13.47 10.85 -3.94
C ASN A 101 14.73 11.70 -3.73
N THR A 102 15.68 11.57 -4.66
CA THR A 102 16.96 12.28 -4.62
C THR A 102 16.91 13.65 -5.30
N GLY A 103 15.80 13.97 -5.99
CA GLY A 103 15.66 15.08 -6.92
C GLY A 103 16.08 14.75 -8.36
N ALA A 104 16.79 13.65 -8.57
CA ALA A 104 17.22 13.18 -9.90
C ALA A 104 16.65 11.79 -10.25
N GLU A 105 16.61 10.89 -9.26
CA GLU A 105 16.04 9.54 -9.35
C GLU A 105 15.10 9.28 -8.17
N ILE A 106 14.07 8.46 -8.42
CA ILE A 106 13.20 7.83 -7.42
C ILE A 106 13.69 6.40 -7.20
N VAL A 107 14.24 6.14 -6.01
CA VAL A 107 14.80 4.84 -5.63
C VAL A 107 13.85 4.16 -4.65
N LEU A 108 13.39 2.96 -4.98
CA LEU A 108 12.61 2.10 -4.09
C LEU A 108 13.53 1.03 -3.48
N PHE A 109 13.58 0.98 -2.15
CA PHE A 109 14.25 -0.08 -1.39
C PHE A 109 13.24 -1.14 -1.00
N ASP A 110 13.44 -2.36 -1.52
CA ASP A 110 12.58 -3.53 -1.41
C ASP A 110 11.15 -3.33 -1.94
N THR A 111 10.40 -4.41 -2.12
CA THR A 111 9.08 -4.39 -2.77
C THR A 111 7.97 -5.05 -1.96
N GLY A 112 8.25 -5.46 -0.72
CA GLY A 112 7.25 -6.00 0.19
C GLY A 112 6.78 -7.41 -0.17
N LEU A 113 5.71 -7.86 0.50
CA LEU A 113 5.13 -9.20 0.37
C LEU A 113 4.50 -9.47 -1.01
N ALA A 114 3.91 -8.44 -1.63
CA ALA A 114 3.16 -8.55 -2.87
C ALA A 114 3.00 -7.17 -3.52
N ALA A 115 2.83 -7.15 -4.84
CA ALA A 115 2.70 -5.90 -5.60
C ALA A 115 1.47 -5.09 -5.14
N GLU A 116 0.35 -5.75 -4.84
CA GLU A 116 -0.89 -5.10 -4.41
C GLU A 116 -0.69 -4.16 -3.20
N GLY A 117 -0.07 -4.67 -2.13
CA GLY A 117 0.15 -3.89 -0.92
C GLY A 117 1.11 -2.72 -1.11
N THR A 118 2.20 -2.96 -1.84
CA THR A 118 3.19 -1.92 -2.14
C THR A 118 2.62 -0.84 -3.05
N LEU A 119 1.89 -1.21 -4.11
CA LEU A 119 1.24 -0.27 -5.01
C LEU A 119 0.14 0.54 -4.33
N ALA A 120 -0.63 -0.08 -3.43
CA ALA A 120 -1.65 0.63 -2.65
C ALA A 120 -1.01 1.69 -1.74
N ALA A 121 0.05 1.34 -1.01
CA ALA A 121 0.77 2.27 -0.15
C ALA A 121 1.46 3.40 -0.95
N LEU A 122 2.07 3.05 -2.10
CA LEU A 122 2.70 3.99 -3.01
C LEU A 122 1.69 5.01 -3.57
N THR A 123 0.52 4.51 -4.02
CA THR A 123 -0.58 5.33 -4.53
C THR A 123 -1.13 6.25 -3.44
N ALA A 124 -1.30 5.73 -2.22
CA ALA A 124 -1.73 6.54 -1.08
C ALA A 124 -0.72 7.65 -0.74
N ALA A 125 0.57 7.45 -1.05
CA ALA A 125 1.63 8.46 -0.93
C ALA A 125 1.72 9.42 -2.13
N GLY A 126 0.79 9.32 -3.09
CA GLY A 126 0.75 10.18 -4.28
C GLY A 126 1.81 9.85 -5.33
N MET A 127 2.33 8.62 -5.34
CA MET A 127 3.31 8.13 -6.31
C MET A 127 2.74 6.96 -7.10
N THR A 128 3.29 6.72 -8.29
CA THR A 128 2.90 5.59 -9.16
C THR A 128 4.13 4.75 -9.51
N ALA A 129 3.92 3.50 -9.93
CA ALA A 129 5.02 2.57 -10.18
C ALA A 129 5.95 3.01 -11.33
N ASP A 130 5.40 3.72 -12.32
CA ASP A 130 6.14 4.25 -13.47
C ASP A 130 7.09 5.40 -13.10
N MET A 131 6.92 6.01 -11.92
CA MET A 131 7.85 7.02 -11.39
C MET A 131 9.13 6.40 -10.81
N VAL A 132 9.16 5.10 -10.53
CA VAL A 132 10.33 4.45 -9.91
C VAL A 132 11.40 4.19 -10.96
N ASP A 133 12.56 4.81 -10.78
CA ASP A 133 13.71 4.67 -11.68
C ASP A 133 14.60 3.48 -11.30
N VAL A 134 14.67 3.17 -10.00
CA VAL A 134 15.58 2.16 -9.46
C VAL A 134 14.88 1.36 -8.38
N VAL A 135 14.97 0.03 -8.45
CA VAL A 135 14.62 -0.86 -7.35
C VAL A 135 15.90 -1.45 -6.77
N VAL A 136 16.15 -1.21 -5.49
CA VAL A 136 17.28 -1.78 -4.74
C VAL A 136 16.74 -2.87 -3.83
N LEU A 137 17.24 -4.10 -4.01
CA LEU A 137 16.90 -5.23 -3.16
C LEU A 137 17.97 -5.41 -2.09
N THR A 138 17.58 -5.30 -0.83
CA THR A 138 18.48 -5.54 0.31
C THR A 138 18.88 -7.01 0.40
N HIS A 139 17.92 -7.90 0.17
CA HIS A 139 18.09 -9.35 0.09
C HIS A 139 16.88 -9.99 -0.61
N MET A 140 16.87 -11.32 -0.78
CA MET A 140 15.90 -12.03 -1.64
C MET A 140 14.89 -12.92 -0.90
N HIS A 141 14.56 -12.59 0.36
CA HIS A 141 13.41 -13.22 0.99
C HIS A 141 12.09 -12.75 0.38
N GLY A 142 11.07 -13.61 0.45
CA GLY A 142 9.77 -13.39 -0.20
C GLY A 142 9.05 -12.11 0.23
N ASP A 143 9.34 -11.59 1.42
CA ASP A 143 8.83 -10.33 1.94
C ASP A 143 9.54 -9.07 1.41
N HIS A 144 10.61 -9.26 0.63
CA HIS A 144 11.34 -8.19 -0.05
C HIS A 144 11.14 -8.25 -1.57
N ILE A 145 11.08 -9.45 -2.15
CA ILE A 145 10.95 -9.67 -3.60
C ILE A 145 9.52 -9.94 -4.06
N GLY A 146 8.58 -10.08 -3.14
CA GLY A 146 7.20 -10.49 -3.44
C GLY A 146 6.43 -9.47 -4.28
N GLY A 147 6.83 -8.19 -4.23
CA GLY A 147 6.24 -7.13 -5.04
C GLY A 147 6.94 -6.83 -6.36
N LEU A 148 7.85 -7.68 -6.84
CA LEU A 148 8.53 -7.48 -8.11
C LEU A 148 7.66 -7.80 -9.33
N MET A 149 6.70 -8.71 -9.18
CA MET A 149 5.80 -9.15 -10.25
C MET A 149 4.36 -8.74 -9.94
N GLY A 150 3.65 -8.28 -10.96
CA GLY A 150 2.23 -7.96 -10.89
C GLY A 150 1.35 -9.18 -10.63
N ALA A 151 0.03 -8.95 -10.59
CA ALA A 151 -0.95 -10.01 -10.30
C ALA A 151 -0.93 -11.18 -11.29
N ASP A 152 -0.45 -10.97 -12.51
CA ASP A 152 -0.25 -12.02 -13.52
C ASP A 152 0.98 -12.92 -13.24
N GLY A 153 1.84 -12.51 -12.31
CA GLY A 153 3.07 -13.20 -11.95
C GLY A 153 4.18 -13.15 -13.00
N VAL A 154 4.03 -12.32 -14.04
CA VAL A 154 4.97 -12.27 -15.18
C VAL A 154 5.34 -10.82 -15.54
N THR A 155 4.41 -9.88 -15.42
CA THR A 155 4.69 -8.48 -15.72
C THR A 155 5.41 -7.82 -14.56
N PRO A 156 6.60 -7.22 -14.76
CA PRO A 156 7.31 -6.50 -13.71
C PRO A 156 6.47 -5.33 -13.18
N THR A 157 6.35 -5.21 -11.86
CA THR A 157 5.57 -4.15 -11.20
C THR A 157 6.14 -2.76 -11.50
N PHE A 158 7.47 -2.64 -11.54
CA PHE A 158 8.18 -1.38 -11.80
C PHE A 158 8.86 -1.45 -13.17
N ALA A 159 8.05 -1.37 -14.23
CA ALA A 159 8.51 -1.66 -15.59
C ALA A 159 9.63 -0.73 -16.12
N ASN A 160 9.68 0.51 -15.62
CA ASN A 160 10.68 1.53 -15.99
C ASN A 160 11.98 1.44 -15.18
N ALA A 161 11.98 0.66 -14.08
CA ALA A 161 13.09 0.62 -13.17
C ALA A 161 14.21 -0.31 -13.67
N ARG A 162 15.46 0.05 -13.36
CA ARG A 162 16.57 -0.89 -13.30
C ARG A 162 16.63 -1.55 -11.93
N TYR A 163 17.11 -2.79 -11.86
CA TYR A 163 17.13 -3.57 -10.62
C TYR A 163 18.58 -3.74 -10.11
N VAL A 164 18.79 -3.46 -8.82
CA VAL A 164 20.14 -3.50 -8.21
C VAL A 164 20.11 -4.32 -6.93
N THR A 165 21.12 -5.17 -6.76
CA THR A 165 21.33 -5.93 -5.53
C THR A 165 22.81 -6.31 -5.39
N GLY A 166 23.21 -6.83 -4.23
CA GLY A 166 24.55 -7.37 -4.04
C GLY A 166 24.76 -8.66 -4.85
N SER A 167 25.88 -8.76 -5.56
CA SER A 167 26.16 -9.95 -6.39
C SER A 167 26.28 -11.24 -5.56
N VAL A 168 26.77 -11.15 -4.32
CA VAL A 168 26.87 -12.31 -3.41
C VAL A 168 25.49 -12.87 -3.09
N GLU A 169 24.53 -11.99 -2.78
CA GLU A 169 23.14 -12.38 -2.50
C GLU A 169 22.51 -13.02 -3.74
N HIS A 170 22.58 -12.34 -4.89
CA HIS A 170 22.02 -12.86 -6.13
C HIS A 170 22.58 -14.24 -6.50
N ASN A 171 23.91 -14.40 -6.45
CA ASN A 171 24.57 -15.66 -6.77
C ASN A 171 24.16 -16.79 -5.82
N ASN A 172 23.99 -16.49 -4.53
CA ASN A 172 23.51 -17.48 -3.56
C ASN A 172 22.10 -17.99 -3.93
N TRP A 173 21.15 -17.10 -4.19
CA TRP A 173 19.78 -17.48 -4.50
C TRP A 173 19.61 -18.12 -5.88
N SER A 174 20.38 -17.69 -6.88
CA SER A 174 20.35 -18.25 -8.23
C SER A 174 20.74 -19.73 -8.31
N THR A 175 21.48 -20.23 -7.31
CA THR A 175 21.91 -21.62 -7.23
C THR A 175 21.10 -22.46 -6.24
N ALA A 176 20.22 -21.83 -5.45
CA ALA A 176 19.48 -22.47 -4.38
C ALA A 176 18.23 -23.24 -4.85
N GLY A 177 17.79 -23.07 -6.11
CA GLY A 177 16.56 -23.68 -6.62
C GLY A 177 15.31 -23.16 -5.90
N ASN A 178 15.28 -21.87 -5.58
CA ASN A 178 14.18 -21.25 -4.85
C ASN A 178 13.09 -20.71 -5.81
N GLU A 179 11.87 -21.20 -5.65
CA GLU A 179 10.72 -20.81 -6.49
C GLU A 179 10.41 -19.30 -6.45
N GLY A 180 10.55 -18.67 -5.28
CA GLY A 180 10.33 -17.23 -5.12
C GLY A 180 11.33 -16.41 -5.91
N PHE A 181 12.61 -16.77 -5.86
CA PHE A 181 13.67 -16.16 -6.68
C PHE A 181 13.43 -16.42 -8.17
N ASP A 182 13.19 -17.68 -8.56
CA ASP A 182 13.01 -18.07 -9.95
C ASP A 182 11.81 -17.34 -10.60
N LYS A 183 10.75 -17.11 -9.83
CA LYS A 183 9.58 -16.37 -10.27
C LYS A 183 9.81 -14.85 -10.29
N ASN A 184 10.34 -14.28 -9.22
CA ASN A 184 10.28 -12.84 -8.99
C ASN A 184 11.55 -12.09 -9.40
N VAL A 185 12.72 -12.73 -9.36
CA VAL A 185 14.01 -12.05 -9.57
C VAL A 185 14.63 -12.47 -10.90
N LYS A 186 14.68 -13.77 -11.20
CA LYS A 186 15.34 -14.30 -12.40
C LYS A 186 14.85 -13.67 -13.72
N PRO A 187 13.54 -13.36 -13.92
CA PRO A 187 13.08 -12.70 -15.14
C PRO A 187 13.60 -11.26 -15.32
N LEU A 188 14.19 -10.67 -14.27
CA LEU A 188 14.69 -9.29 -14.23
C LEU A 188 16.21 -9.20 -14.37
N ASN A 189 16.93 -10.31 -14.52
CA ASN A 189 18.40 -10.31 -14.56
C ASN A 189 19.00 -9.44 -15.68
N ASP A 190 18.23 -9.20 -16.75
CA ASP A 190 18.67 -8.42 -17.92
C ASP A 190 18.11 -6.98 -17.92
N LYS A 191 17.49 -6.52 -16.81
CA LYS A 191 16.89 -5.18 -16.65
C LYS A 191 17.63 -4.32 -15.62
#